data_AF-Q1IWU3-F1
#
_entry.id   AF-Q1IWU3-F1
#
_cell.length_a   1.000
_cell.length_b   1.000
_cell.length_c   1.000
_cell.angle_alpha   90.00
_cell.angle_beta   90.00
_cell.angle_gamma   90.00
#
_symmetry.space_group_name_H-M   'P 1'
#
loop_
_entity.id
_entity.type
_entity.pdbx_description
1 polymer ?
#
loop_
_entity_poly.entity_id
_entity_poly.type
_entity_poly.pdbx_seq_one_letter_code
_entity_poly.pdbx_strand_id
1 'polypeptide(L)'
;MPTQDLIILTDAPLTSPAYAERMNVTRHFSDTRTGEGRVRFLITGGRVRLVAEGPGWQLESTHDTLKDAATFLAVVPGLPQRLYEQALDDLERQAQLDGAA
;
A
#
# COMPACT_ATOMS: atom_id res chain seq x y z
N MET A 1 19.40 -34.78 -43.45
CA MET A 1 18.52 -33.63 -43.75
C MET A 1 17.08 -34.12 -43.75
N PRO A 2 16.26 -33.65 -42.80
CA PRO A 2 14.89 -33.21 -43.10
C PRO A 2 14.61 -31.84 -42.46
N THR A 3 14.19 -30.85 -43.25
CA THR A 3 12.79 -30.48 -43.52
C THR A 3 12.10 -29.91 -42.28
N GLN A 4 11.95 -28.58 -42.29
CA GLN A 4 11.23 -27.79 -41.32
C GLN A 4 9.74 -28.08 -41.43
N ASP A 5 9.10 -28.39 -40.30
CA ASP A 5 7.64 -28.40 -40.19
C ASP A 5 7.19 -27.21 -39.32
N LEU A 6 6.29 -26.46 -39.93
CA LEU A 6 5.65 -25.22 -39.55
C LEU A 6 4.73 -25.43 -38.34
N ILE A 7 5.10 -24.93 -37.16
CA ILE A 7 4.20 -24.87 -36.00
C ILE A 7 3.64 -23.45 -35.86
N ILE A 8 2.42 -23.32 -36.39
CA ILE A 8 1.28 -22.51 -35.95
C ILE A 8 1.59 -21.25 -35.11
N LEU A 9 1.28 -20.09 -35.71
CA LEU A 9 0.93 -18.86 -35.01
C LEU A 9 -0.20 -19.13 -34.00
N THR A 10 0.13 -19.10 -32.72
CA THR A 10 -0.79 -18.61 -31.70
C THR A 10 -0.13 -17.41 -31.05
N ASP A 11 -0.57 -16.23 -31.48
CA ASP A 11 -0.39 -14.95 -30.81
C ASP A 11 -1.10 -15.04 -29.45
N ALA A 12 -0.43 -15.64 -28.48
CA ALA A 12 -0.73 -15.42 -27.08
C ALA A 12 0.13 -14.21 -26.67
N PRO A 13 -0.45 -13.12 -26.14
CA PRO A 13 0.38 -12.12 -25.49
C PRO A 13 1.06 -12.83 -24.31
N LEU A 14 2.36 -13.10 -24.47
CA LEU A 14 3.26 -13.48 -23.39
C LEU A 14 3.43 -12.25 -22.49
N THR A 15 2.36 -11.85 -21.80
CA THR A 15 2.47 -11.01 -20.62
C THR A 15 3.16 -11.87 -19.57
N SER A 16 4.49 -11.79 -19.60
CA SER A 16 5.35 -12.42 -18.61
C SER A 16 4.90 -11.97 -17.22
N PRO A 17 4.60 -12.87 -16.26
CA PRO A 17 4.28 -12.46 -14.89
C PRO A 17 5.42 -11.64 -14.25
N ALA A 18 6.65 -11.81 -14.75
CA ALA A 18 7.82 -11.04 -14.37
C ALA A 18 7.76 -9.53 -14.75
N TYR A 19 6.85 -9.11 -15.63
CA TYR A 19 6.63 -7.68 -15.91
C TYR A 19 5.73 -7.02 -14.86
N ALA A 20 4.81 -7.77 -14.24
CA ALA A 20 4.00 -7.30 -13.13
C ALA A 20 4.83 -7.19 -11.84
N GLU A 21 5.81 -8.07 -11.64
CA GLU A 21 6.79 -7.98 -10.53
C GLU A 21 7.71 -6.76 -10.64
N ARG A 22 7.81 -6.12 -11.81
CA ARG A 22 8.72 -4.99 -12.06
C ARG A 22 8.11 -3.61 -11.79
N MET A 23 6.83 -3.56 -11.48
CA MET A 23 6.14 -2.34 -11.01
C MET A 23 6.11 -2.39 -9.48
N ASN A 24 7.27 -2.20 -8.83
CA ASN A 24 7.37 -2.00 -7.38
C ASN A 24 6.78 -0.62 -7.00
N VAL A 25 5.54 -0.38 -7.40
CA VAL A 25 4.79 0.85 -7.21
C VAL A 25 4.35 0.84 -5.75
N THR A 26 5.09 1.56 -4.92
CA THR A 26 4.61 1.97 -3.62
C THR A 26 3.48 2.97 -3.86
N ARG A 27 2.24 2.47 -3.80
CA ARG A 27 1.05 3.30 -3.91
C ARG A 27 0.85 4.01 -2.57
N HIS A 28 0.87 5.33 -2.58
CA HIS A 28 0.44 6.10 -1.42
C HIS A 28 -1.07 5.92 -1.30
N PHE A 29 -1.52 5.25 -0.24
CA PHE A 29 -2.94 5.06 -0.01
C PHE A 29 -3.48 6.28 0.71
N SER A 30 -3.00 6.56 1.92
CA SER A 30 -3.43 7.71 2.71
C SER A 30 -2.22 8.42 3.33
N ASP A 31 -2.30 9.75 3.41
CA ASP A 31 -1.30 10.61 4.04
C ASP A 31 -1.99 11.68 4.88
N THR A 32 -1.99 11.50 6.19
CA THR A 32 -2.55 12.45 7.14
C THR A 32 -1.41 13.23 7.78
N ARG A 33 -1.43 14.55 7.62
CA ARG A 33 -0.47 15.46 8.23
C ARG A 33 -1.18 16.41 9.18
N THR A 34 -0.68 16.49 10.40
CA THR A 34 -1.15 17.41 11.44
C THR A 34 0.03 18.23 11.98
N GLY A 35 -0.26 19.24 12.82
CA GLY A 35 0.79 19.97 13.54
C GLY A 35 1.51 19.12 14.60
N GLU A 36 0.93 17.98 14.99
CA GLU A 36 1.44 17.11 16.06
C GLU A 36 2.19 15.88 15.51
N GLY A 37 2.14 15.65 14.19
CA GLY A 37 2.78 14.51 13.55
C GLY A 37 2.11 14.15 12.22
N ARG A 38 2.55 13.04 11.64
CA ARG A 38 2.11 12.56 10.33
C ARG A 38 1.95 11.05 10.34
N VAL A 39 0.90 10.56 9.70
CA VAL A 39 0.62 9.13 9.52
C VAL A 39 0.44 8.85 8.04
N ARG A 40 1.10 7.81 7.54
CA ARG A 40 1.05 7.37 6.16
C ARG A 40 0.72 5.89 6.07
N PHE A 41 -0.19 5.58 5.17
CA PHE A 41 -0.47 4.22 4.73
C PHE A 41 0.01 4.07 3.29
N LEU A 42 0.99 3.19 3.09
CA LEU A 42 1.57 2.89 1.79
C LEU A 42 1.22 1.45 1.42
N ILE A 43 0.90 1.17 0.16
CA ILE A 43 0.68 -0.18 -0.34
C ILE A 43 1.84 -0.53 -1.26
N THR A 44 2.61 -1.56 -0.91
CA THR A 44 3.75 -2.04 -1.70
C THR A 44 3.69 -3.56 -1.80
N GLY A 45 3.65 -4.09 -3.04
CA GLY A 45 3.68 -5.54 -3.27
C GLY A 45 2.53 -6.31 -2.59
N GLY A 46 1.35 -5.70 -2.48
CA GLY A 46 0.18 -6.29 -1.81
C GLY A 46 0.19 -6.21 -0.28
N ARG A 47 1.21 -5.57 0.33
CA ARG A 47 1.28 -5.32 1.77
C ARG A 47 1.08 -3.84 2.09
N VAL A 48 0.62 -3.56 3.29
CA VAL A 48 0.41 -2.22 3.82
C VAL A 48 1.55 -1.83 4.76
N ARG A 49 2.29 -0.79 4.42
CA ARG A 49 3.30 -0.18 5.28
C ARG A 49 2.70 1.04 5.96
N LEU A 50 2.66 1.01 7.28
CA LEU A 50 2.28 2.11 8.15
C LEU A 50 3.53 2.87 8.56
N VAL A 51 3.53 4.18 8.37
CA VAL A 51 4.58 5.07 8.86
C VAL A 51 3.93 6.17 9.67
N ALA A 52 4.21 6.22 10.97
CA ALA A 52 3.75 7.28 11.86
C ALA A 52 4.97 8.02 12.41
N GLU A 53 4.96 9.34 12.35
CA GLU A 53 6.07 10.18 12.79
C GLU A 53 5.54 11.37 13.60
N GLY A 54 6.28 11.77 14.63
CA GLY A 54 5.95 12.91 15.45
C GLY A 54 7.20 13.49 16.12
N PRO A 55 7.03 14.51 16.99
CA PRO A 55 8.14 15.19 17.64
C PRO A 55 8.95 14.21 18.52
N GLY A 56 10.15 13.85 18.06
CA GLY A 56 11.05 12.96 18.80
C GLY A 56 10.72 11.47 18.72
N TRP A 57 9.77 11.06 17.86
CA TRP A 57 9.46 9.65 17.66
C TRP A 57 9.09 9.34 16.20
N GLN A 58 9.43 8.14 15.77
CA GLN A 58 9.05 7.61 14.46
C GLN A 58 8.77 6.12 14.62
N LEU A 59 7.73 5.67 13.94
CA LEU A 59 7.30 4.30 13.89
C LEU A 59 7.10 3.91 12.43
N GLU A 60 7.61 2.73 12.10
CA GLU A 60 7.36 2.10 10.83
C GLU A 60 6.99 0.63 11.08
N SER A 61 5.91 0.19 10.44
CA SER A 61 5.45 -1.19 10.53
C SER A 61 4.87 -1.65 9.20
N THR A 62 4.93 -2.96 8.94
CA THR A 62 4.34 -3.57 7.73
C THR A 62 3.28 -4.59 8.16
N HIS A 63 2.15 -4.56 7.47
CA HIS A 63 0.94 -5.33 7.75
C HIS A 63 0.40 -5.95 6.46
N ASP A 64 -0.33 -7.06 6.59
CA ASP A 64 -0.96 -7.71 5.43
C ASP A 64 -2.19 -6.94 4.94
N THR A 65 -2.92 -6.26 5.83
CA THR A 65 -4.15 -5.52 5.48
C THR A 65 -4.17 -4.10 6.04
N LEU A 66 -4.99 -3.22 5.43
CA LEU A 66 -5.22 -1.85 5.94
C LEU A 66 -5.83 -1.88 7.33
N LYS A 67 -6.70 -2.87 7.58
CA LYS A 67 -7.35 -3.08 8.88
C LYS A 67 -6.33 -3.41 9.97
N ASP A 68 -5.36 -4.28 9.68
CA ASP A 68 -4.29 -4.60 10.63
C ASP A 68 -3.41 -3.38 10.92
N ALA A 69 -3.07 -2.60 9.89
CA ALA A 69 -2.33 -1.36 10.06
C ALA A 69 -3.09 -0.33 10.92
N ALA A 70 -4.40 -0.17 10.69
CA ALA A 70 -5.25 0.73 11.48
C ALA A 70 -5.40 0.25 12.94
N THR A 71 -5.50 -1.06 13.15
CA THR A 71 -5.55 -1.66 14.50
C THR A 71 -4.24 -1.43 15.24
N PHE A 72 -3.11 -1.59 14.55
CA PHE A 72 -1.79 -1.32 15.13
C PHE A 72 -1.60 0.16 15.45
N LEU A 73 -2.13 1.08 14.63
CA LEU A 73 -2.09 2.51 14.89
C LEU A 73 -2.72 2.86 16.27
N ALA A 74 -3.76 2.14 16.69
CA ALA A 74 -4.45 2.37 17.96
C ALA A 74 -3.59 2.04 19.20
N VAL A 75 -2.54 1.24 19.05
CA VAL A 75 -1.65 0.84 20.16
C VAL A 75 -0.30 1.58 20.13
N VAL A 76 -0.13 2.55 19.23
CA VAL A 76 1.13 3.30 19.09
C VAL A 76 1.34 4.19 20.31
N PRO A 77 2.43 3.97 21.09
CA PRO A 77 2.70 4.79 22.26
C PRO A 77 3.08 6.21 21.83
N GLY A 78 2.45 7.20 22.45
CA GLY A 78 2.74 8.62 22.18
C GLY A 78 2.06 9.18 20.93
N LEU A 79 1.19 8.41 20.26
CA LEU A 79 0.36 8.93 19.18
C LEU A 79 -0.74 9.85 19.75
N PRO A 80 -0.81 11.12 19.35
CA PRO A 80 -1.88 12.02 19.76
C PRO A 80 -3.24 11.49 19.29
N GLN A 81 -4.26 11.57 20.14
CA GLN A 81 -5.61 11.12 19.80
C GLN A 81 -6.14 11.81 18.54
N ARG A 82 -5.91 13.12 18.38
CA ARG A 82 -6.35 13.85 17.18
C ARG A 82 -5.70 13.33 15.90
N LEU A 83 -4.41 12.99 15.97
CA LEU A 83 -3.69 12.44 14.82
C LEU A 83 -4.21 11.04 14.47
N TYR A 84 -4.54 10.23 15.47
CA TYR A 84 -5.21 8.94 15.27
C TYR A 84 -6.57 9.09 14.59
N GLU A 85 -7.44 9.96 15.12
CA GLU A 85 -8.79 10.20 14.59
C GLU A 85 -8.74 10.72 13.14
N GLN A 86 -7.88 11.70 12.86
CA GLN A 86 -7.71 12.21 11.49
C GLN A 86 -7.15 11.14 10.55
N ALA A 87 -6.20 10.32 11.01
CA ALA A 87 -5.62 9.26 10.19
C ALA A 87 -6.66 8.19 9.82
N LEU A 88 -7.59 7.88 10.72
CA LEU A 88 -8.71 6.99 10.43
C LEU A 88 -9.72 7.62 9.47
N ASP A 89 -10.09 8.89 9.67
CA ASP A 89 -11.03 9.58 8.77
C ASP A 89 -10.50 9.63 7.33
N ASP A 90 -9.22 10.01 7.15
CA ASP A 90 -8.57 9.99 5.83
C ASP A 90 -8.47 8.57 5.25
N LEU A 91 -8.16 7.57 6.08
CA LEU A 91 -8.09 6.17 5.65
C LEU A 91 -9.45 5.66 5.17
N GLU A 92 -10.53 5.93 5.92
CA GLU A 92 -11.90 5.56 5.57
C GLU A 92 -12.37 6.27 4.30
N ARG A 93 -12.10 7.58 4.21
CA ARG A 93 -12.42 8.38 3.01
C ARG A 93 -11.73 7.82 1.77
N GLN A 94 -10.45 7.49 1.88
CA GLN A 94 -9.72 6.92 0.76
C GLN A 94 -10.22 5.51 0.41
N ALA A 95 -10.55 4.68 1.40
CA ALA A 95 -11.11 3.35 1.17
C ALA A 95 -12.46 3.42 0.42
N GLN A 96 -13.29 4.41 0.72
CA GLN A 96 -14.53 4.66 -0.02
C GLN A 96 -14.26 5.07 -1.47
N LEU A 97 -13.24 5.90 -1.72
CA LEU A 97 -12.87 6.32 -3.08
C LEU A 97 -12.26 5.17 -3.89
N ASP A 98 -11.44 4.33 -3.28
CA ASP A 98 -10.81 3.17 -3.92
C ASP A 98 -11.83 2.06 -4.25
N GLY A 99 -12.82 1.83 -3.37
CA GLY A 99 -13.87 0.83 -3.59
C GLY A 99 -14.98 1.25 -4.55
N ALA A 100 -15.03 2.54 -4.94
CA ALA A 100 -16.02 3.08 -5.87
C ALA A 100 -15.57 3.08 -7.34
N ALA A 101 -14.35 2.60 -7.64
CA ALA A 101 -13.73 2.61 -8.95
C ALA A 101 -13.74 1.23 -9.65
#